data_AF-A0A1R0KYE1-F1
#
_entry.id   AF-A0A1R0KYE1-F1
#
_cell.length_a   1.000
_cell.length_b   1.000
_cell.length_c   1.000
_cell.angle_alpha   90.00
_cell.angle_beta   90.00
_cell.angle_gamma   90.00
#
_symmetry.space_group_name_H-M   'P 1'
#
loop_
_entity.id
_entity.type
_entity.pdbx_description
1 polymer ?
#
loop_
_entity_poly.entity_id
_entity_poly.type
_entity_poly.pdbx_seq_one_letter_code
_entity_poly.pdbx_strand_id
1 'polypeptide(L)'
;MVNQPRGPDGRWVKYKYGVGAAAVGVAVAAGAGLGGGSAASLDSAAGQALKSKTSSKKSAQKGRQSEAWQRLGWRQLKKTAKRELNCGPHSFGEVQRFFLRHPCTDLDRMIVTVDDGAGNSITVSVAWVKMPKANEAGELKRLVDKDDTGNVALLGEVQHGERFTGEDYDSRLDGKLVVIAESARVTGRPSEATLETAVEVAVEFPAS
;
A
#
# COMPACT_ATOMS: atom_id res chain seq x y z
N MET A 1 -3.52 19.54 -7.48
CA MET A 1 -2.88 18.32 -8.02
C MET A 1 -1.43 18.38 -7.61
N VAL A 2 -1.07 17.74 -6.50
CA VAL A 2 0.33 17.59 -6.10
C VAL A 2 0.73 16.20 -6.53
N ASN A 3 1.31 16.11 -7.73
CA ASN A 3 1.94 14.91 -8.27
C ASN A 3 3.39 14.91 -7.79
N GLN A 4 3.83 13.82 -7.20
CA GLN A 4 5.23 13.62 -6.84
C GLN A 4 5.79 12.42 -7.61
N PRO A 5 7.02 12.51 -8.11
CA PRO A 5 7.59 11.53 -9.03
C PRO A 5 7.92 10.18 -8.36
N ARG A 6 7.44 9.10 -8.96
CA ARG A 6 7.79 7.71 -8.60
C ARG A 6 9.01 7.20 -9.36
N GLY A 7 9.72 6.27 -8.74
CA GLY A 7 10.91 5.62 -9.28
C GLY A 7 10.55 4.55 -10.30
N PRO A 8 11.55 3.96 -11.00
CA PRO A 8 11.32 2.87 -11.97
C PRO A 8 10.68 1.61 -11.36
N ASP A 9 10.74 1.47 -10.03
CA ASP A 9 10.14 0.41 -9.22
C ASP A 9 8.73 0.75 -8.72
N GLY A 10 8.18 1.91 -9.12
CA GLY A 10 6.87 2.40 -8.69
C GLY A 10 6.84 2.92 -7.25
N ARG A 11 7.99 2.94 -6.56
CA ARG A 11 8.13 3.45 -5.19
C ARG A 11 8.55 4.91 -5.20
N TRP A 12 8.33 5.56 -4.06
CA TRP A 12 8.69 6.95 -3.82
C TRP A 12 10.18 7.25 -4.04
N VAL A 13 10.49 8.22 -4.93
CA VAL A 13 11.81 8.84 -4.98
C VAL A 13 11.82 10.00 -4.00
N LYS A 14 12.46 9.83 -2.85
CA LYS A 14 12.66 10.93 -1.89
C LYS A 14 13.52 12.02 -2.53
N TYR A 15 12.89 13.09 -3.04
CA TYR A 15 13.59 14.31 -3.42
C TYR A 15 14.19 14.92 -2.14
N LYS A 16 15.52 14.83 -2.01
CA LYS A 16 16.27 15.46 -0.93
C LYS A 16 16.20 16.98 -1.06
N TYR A 17 15.20 17.60 -0.45
CA TYR A 17 15.27 19.02 -0.09
C TYR A 17 15.28 19.16 1.44
N GLY A 18 16.46 19.47 1.97
CA GLY A 18 16.64 20.37 3.11
C GLY A 18 16.28 19.88 4.52
N VAL A 19 17.32 19.42 5.23
CA VAL A 19 17.56 19.57 6.68
C VAL A 19 16.62 18.85 7.66
N GLY A 20 17.13 17.74 8.22
CA GLY A 20 16.83 17.39 9.62
C GLY A 20 15.95 16.17 9.89
N ALA A 21 16.26 15.01 9.32
CA ALA A 21 15.92 13.73 9.95
C ALA A 21 16.96 12.69 9.55
N ALA A 22 17.53 12.02 10.55
CA ALA A 22 18.68 11.14 10.45
C ALA A 22 18.52 10.11 9.31
N ALA A 23 19.34 10.26 8.27
CA ALA A 23 19.73 9.12 7.48
C ALA A 23 20.58 8.22 8.39
N VAL A 24 19.98 7.16 8.92
CA VAL A 24 20.75 6.03 9.44
C VAL A 24 21.40 5.38 8.21
N GLY A 25 22.54 5.93 7.82
CA GLY A 25 23.50 5.23 6.99
C GLY A 25 23.99 4.05 7.82
N VAL A 26 23.68 2.83 7.38
CA VAL A 26 24.26 1.62 7.95
C VAL A 26 25.75 1.63 7.58
N ALA A 27 26.57 2.24 8.42
CA ALA A 27 27.99 1.95 8.48
C ALA A 27 28.14 0.74 9.41
N VAL A 28 28.36 -0.44 8.82
CA VAL A 28 28.78 -1.62 9.59
C VAL A 28 30.22 -1.38 10.02
N ALA A 29 30.40 -0.66 11.14
CA ALA A 29 31.67 -0.56 11.81
C ALA A 29 31.79 -1.75 12.78
N ALA A 30 32.42 -2.83 12.32
CA ALA A 30 32.92 -3.86 13.22
C ALA A 30 34.08 -3.26 14.03
N GLY A 31 33.80 -2.86 15.27
CA GLY A 31 34.80 -2.32 16.19
C GLY A 31 34.37 -2.49 17.63
N ALA A 32 35.09 -3.32 18.37
CA ALA A 32 34.90 -3.55 19.80
C ALA A 32 35.23 -2.28 20.61
N GLY A 33 34.38 -1.91 21.58
CA GLY A 33 34.67 -0.85 22.54
C GLY A 33 33.45 -0.50 23.41
N LEU A 34 33.61 -0.64 24.72
CA LEU A 34 32.60 -0.46 25.77
C LEU A 34 32.24 1.03 25.98
N GLY A 35 30.94 1.35 26.07
CA GLY A 35 30.46 2.64 26.59
C GLY A 35 28.99 2.98 26.28
N GLY A 36 28.14 3.02 27.32
CA GLY A 36 26.90 3.81 27.37
C GLY A 36 25.67 3.30 26.59
N GLY A 37 24.76 2.60 27.28
CA GLY A 37 23.52 2.09 26.70
C GLY A 37 22.60 3.19 26.16
N SER A 38 22.41 3.21 24.84
CA SER A 38 21.31 3.88 24.11
C SER A 38 21.21 3.45 22.63
N ALA A 39 22.19 2.72 22.09
CA ALA A 39 22.13 2.21 20.72
C ALA A 39 21.35 0.87 20.60
N ALA A 40 21.60 -0.10 21.49
CA ALA A 40 21.02 -1.45 21.40
C ALA A 40 19.48 -1.52 21.54
N SER A 41 18.86 -0.52 22.19
CA SER A 41 17.41 -0.44 22.37
C SER A 41 16.67 0.04 21.12
N LEU A 42 17.28 0.91 20.31
CA LEU A 42 16.71 1.39 19.04
C LEU A 42 16.82 0.31 17.94
N ASP A 43 17.94 -0.41 17.90
CA ASP A 43 18.13 -1.58 17.02
C ASP A 43 17.09 -2.67 17.31
N SER A 44 16.75 -2.84 18.59
CA SER A 44 15.72 -3.77 19.00
C SER A 44 14.35 -3.33 18.46
N ALA A 45 13.91 -2.10 18.78
CA ALA A 45 12.58 -1.61 18.40
C ALA A 45 12.36 -1.61 16.88
N ALA A 46 13.35 -1.16 16.10
CA ALA A 46 13.30 -1.24 14.64
C ALA A 46 13.23 -2.70 14.16
N GLY A 47 14.03 -3.58 14.77
CA GLY A 47 13.99 -5.03 14.49
C GLY A 47 12.64 -5.67 14.83
N GLN A 48 11.97 -5.24 15.90
CA GLN A 48 10.61 -5.69 16.23
C GLN A 48 9.59 -5.17 15.22
N ALA A 49 9.65 -3.90 14.81
CA ALA A 49 8.74 -3.34 13.81
C ALA A 49 8.84 -4.09 12.46
N LEU A 50 10.06 -4.37 12.00
CA LEU A 50 10.31 -5.14 10.78
C LEU A 50 9.80 -6.59 10.89
N LYS A 51 10.01 -7.24 12.04
CA LYS A 51 9.46 -8.58 12.30
C LYS A 51 7.93 -8.57 12.29
N SER A 52 7.31 -7.58 12.94
CA SER A 52 5.86 -7.41 12.97
C SER A 52 5.30 -7.23 11.55
N LYS A 53 5.88 -6.35 10.75
CA LYS A 53 5.51 -6.14 9.34
C LYS A 53 5.65 -7.40 8.50
N THR A 54 6.77 -8.12 8.64
CA THR A 54 6.99 -9.39 7.93
C THR A 54 5.96 -10.45 8.32
N SER A 55 5.68 -10.58 9.61
CA SER A 55 4.66 -11.52 10.11
C SER A 55 3.25 -11.14 9.65
N SER A 56 2.96 -9.83 9.58
CA SER A 56 1.71 -9.28 9.08
C SER A 56 1.50 -9.63 7.60
N LYS A 57 2.50 -9.39 6.73
CA LYS A 57 2.45 -9.79 5.31
C LYS A 57 2.21 -11.29 5.14
N LYS A 58 2.87 -12.13 5.95
CA LYS A 58 2.66 -13.58 5.91
C LYS A 58 1.24 -13.99 6.30
N SER A 59 0.62 -13.30 7.27
CA SER A 59 -0.79 -13.53 7.61
C SER A 59 -1.73 -12.99 6.52
N ALA A 60 -1.38 -11.87 5.89
CA ALA A 60 -2.11 -11.29 4.76
C ALA A 60 -2.17 -12.24 3.56
N GLN A 61 -1.04 -12.82 3.16
CA GLN A 61 -0.93 -13.83 2.09
C GLN A 61 -1.82 -15.05 2.33
N LYS A 62 -2.11 -15.38 3.60
CA LYS A 62 -3.00 -16.49 3.98
C LYS A 62 -4.47 -16.10 4.03
N GLY A 63 -4.84 -14.89 3.63
CA GLY A 63 -6.19 -14.36 3.73
C GLY A 63 -6.64 -14.00 5.15
N ARG A 64 -5.72 -14.01 6.13
CA ARG A 64 -6.06 -13.75 7.54
C ARG A 64 -5.98 -12.25 7.84
N GLN A 65 -6.89 -11.47 7.25
CA GLN A 65 -6.88 -10.00 7.27
C GLN A 65 -6.83 -9.43 8.70
N SER A 66 -7.74 -9.85 9.58
CA SER A 66 -7.75 -9.38 10.97
C SER A 66 -6.46 -9.72 11.72
N GLU A 67 -5.90 -10.92 11.49
CA GLU A 67 -4.63 -11.32 12.09
C GLU A 67 -3.48 -10.45 11.56
N ALA A 68 -3.45 -10.17 10.26
CA ALA A 68 -2.43 -9.32 9.65
C ALA A 68 -2.39 -7.93 10.30
N TRP A 69 -3.54 -7.30 10.52
CA TRP A 69 -3.63 -6.03 11.25
C TRP A 69 -3.20 -6.16 12.71
N GLN A 70 -3.65 -7.20 13.40
CA GLN A 70 -3.27 -7.46 14.80
C GLN A 70 -1.77 -7.65 15.00
N ARG A 71 -1.05 -8.22 14.02
CA ARG A 71 0.42 -8.34 14.07
C ARG A 71 1.14 -6.99 14.10
N LEU A 72 0.49 -5.92 13.63
CA LEU A 72 0.98 -4.55 13.71
C LEU A 72 0.53 -3.84 15.01
N GLY A 73 -0.26 -4.52 15.85
CA GLY A 73 -0.94 -3.88 17.00
C GLY A 73 -2.23 -3.16 16.61
N TRP A 74 -2.71 -3.33 15.38
CA TRP A 74 -3.87 -2.60 14.86
C TRP A 74 -5.15 -3.42 14.98
N ARG A 75 -6.30 -2.74 14.97
CA ARG A 75 -7.62 -3.36 15.04
C ARG A 75 -8.47 -2.98 13.85
N GLN A 76 -9.00 -3.98 13.15
CA GLN A 76 -9.99 -3.76 12.12
C GLN A 76 -11.31 -3.26 12.72
N LEU A 77 -11.80 -2.12 12.25
CA LEU A 77 -13.05 -1.51 12.70
C LEU A 77 -14.22 -1.84 11.78
N LYS A 78 -14.03 -1.63 10.48
CA LYS A 78 -15.07 -1.83 9.46
C LYS A 78 -14.44 -2.38 8.19
N LYS A 79 -15.15 -3.29 7.52
CA LYS A 79 -14.77 -3.81 6.20
C LYS A 79 -15.99 -3.83 5.28
N THR A 80 -15.77 -3.48 4.03
CA THR A 80 -16.75 -3.65 2.96
C THR A 80 -16.03 -4.14 1.72
N ALA A 81 -16.55 -5.19 1.10
CA ALA A 81 -16.04 -5.72 -0.16
C ALA A 81 -17.17 -5.75 -1.19
N LYS A 82 -16.81 -5.54 -2.45
CA LYS A 82 -17.70 -5.62 -3.60
C LYS A 82 -17.00 -6.35 -4.73
N ARG A 83 -17.73 -7.25 -5.37
CA ARG A 83 -17.32 -7.87 -6.62
C ARG A 83 -18.00 -7.16 -7.78
N GLU A 84 -17.20 -6.70 -8.71
CA GLU A 84 -17.59 -6.03 -9.94
C GLU A 84 -17.00 -6.84 -11.12
N LEU A 85 -17.76 -7.06 -12.19
CA LEU A 85 -17.21 -7.80 -13.34
C LEU A 85 -16.54 -6.88 -14.37
N ASN A 86 -16.78 -5.57 -14.30
CA ASN A 86 -16.38 -4.61 -15.32
C ASN A 86 -15.36 -3.59 -14.79
N CYS A 87 -14.12 -3.63 -15.25
CA CYS A 87 -13.08 -2.68 -14.82
C CYS A 87 -13.19 -1.28 -15.45
N GLY A 88 -13.69 -1.17 -16.68
CA GLY A 88 -13.79 0.12 -17.39
C GLY A 88 -14.64 1.18 -16.68
N PRO A 89 -15.87 0.87 -16.24
CA PRO A 89 -16.70 1.80 -15.46
C PRO A 89 -16.13 2.14 -14.07
N HIS A 90 -15.19 1.35 -13.58
CA HIS A 90 -14.56 1.52 -12.26
C HIS A 90 -13.09 1.90 -12.39
N SER A 91 -12.75 2.72 -13.38
CA SER A 91 -11.41 3.25 -13.60
C SER A 91 -11.48 4.64 -14.23
N PHE A 92 -10.37 5.36 -14.23
CA PHE A 92 -10.25 6.68 -14.83
C PHE A 92 -8.89 6.82 -15.56
N GLY A 93 -8.70 7.91 -16.30
CA GLY A 93 -7.44 8.19 -16.99
C GLY A 93 -7.11 7.25 -18.15
N GLU A 94 -5.82 7.00 -18.37
CA GLU A 94 -5.30 6.00 -19.32
C GLU A 94 -5.66 4.57 -18.92
N VAL A 95 -5.75 4.27 -17.62
CA VAL A 95 -6.18 2.95 -17.13
C VAL A 95 -7.60 2.63 -17.60
N GLN A 96 -8.52 3.59 -17.58
CA GLN A 96 -9.85 3.41 -18.17
C GLN A 96 -9.78 3.11 -19.68
N ARG A 97 -8.94 3.85 -20.42
CA ARG A 97 -8.73 3.62 -21.86
C ARG A 97 -8.10 2.27 -22.15
N PHE A 98 -7.24 1.77 -21.25
CA PHE A 98 -6.64 0.44 -21.34
C PHE A 98 -7.72 -0.64 -21.24
N PHE A 99 -8.64 -0.54 -20.27
CA PHE A 99 -9.72 -1.53 -20.11
C PHE A 99 -10.73 -1.56 -21.27
N LEU A 100 -10.85 -0.51 -22.07
CA LEU A 100 -11.66 -0.53 -23.30
C LEU A 100 -11.10 -1.50 -24.36
N ARG A 101 -9.77 -1.71 -24.37
CA ARG A 101 -9.09 -2.61 -25.32
C ARG A 101 -8.72 -3.95 -24.70
N HIS A 102 -8.49 -3.97 -23.40
CA HIS A 102 -8.06 -5.13 -22.63
C HIS A 102 -9.04 -5.33 -21.46
N PRO A 103 -10.25 -5.85 -21.72
CA PRO A 103 -11.23 -6.05 -20.65
C PRO A 103 -10.69 -7.05 -19.63
N CYS A 104 -10.81 -6.73 -18.35
CA CYS A 104 -10.50 -7.66 -17.28
C CYS A 104 -11.54 -8.79 -17.22
N THR A 105 -11.17 -9.86 -16.51
CA THR A 105 -12.05 -11.01 -16.24
C THR A 105 -12.72 -10.95 -14.87
N ASP A 106 -12.18 -10.15 -13.95
CA ASP A 106 -12.72 -9.99 -12.61
C ASP A 106 -12.18 -8.68 -11.99
N LEU A 107 -13.01 -8.05 -11.17
CA LEU A 107 -12.63 -6.93 -10.32
C LEU A 107 -13.25 -7.09 -8.92
N ASP A 108 -12.43 -7.39 -7.92
CA ASP A 108 -12.86 -7.25 -6.53
C ASP A 108 -12.33 -5.94 -5.97
N ARG A 109 -13.14 -5.28 -5.15
CA ARG A 109 -12.73 -4.08 -4.43
C ARG A 109 -13.11 -4.20 -2.96
N MET A 110 -12.21 -3.76 -2.10
CA MET A 110 -12.41 -3.72 -0.66
C MET A 110 -12.05 -2.35 -0.13
N ILE A 111 -12.73 -1.95 0.94
CA ILE A 111 -12.33 -0.86 1.82
C ILE A 111 -12.37 -1.39 3.25
N VAL A 112 -11.30 -1.14 4.00
CA VAL A 112 -11.16 -1.50 5.40
C VAL A 112 -10.74 -0.28 6.19
N THR A 113 -11.36 -0.03 7.34
CA THR A 113 -10.91 0.97 8.30
C THR A 113 -10.27 0.24 9.46
N VAL A 114 -9.06 0.66 9.82
CA VAL A 114 -8.28 0.15 10.95
C VAL A 114 -8.01 1.27 11.95
N ASP A 115 -7.86 0.88 13.21
CA ASP A 115 -7.34 1.69 14.30
C ASP A 115 -5.91 1.23 14.58
N ASP A 116 -4.97 2.17 14.65
CA ASP A 116 -3.55 1.83 14.81
C ASP A 116 -3.10 1.65 16.28
N GLY A 117 -4.03 1.77 17.23
CA GLY A 117 -3.76 1.71 18.66
C GLY A 117 -3.12 2.98 19.25
N ALA A 118 -2.80 3.98 18.42
CA ALA A 118 -2.21 5.26 18.81
C ALA A 118 -3.20 6.42 18.71
N GLY A 119 -4.50 6.11 18.55
CA GLY A 119 -5.57 7.11 18.39
C GLY A 119 -5.74 7.61 16.95
N ASN A 120 -5.11 6.96 15.97
CA ASN A 120 -5.36 7.23 14.56
C ASN A 120 -6.30 6.18 13.96
N SER A 121 -7.11 6.61 13.01
CA SER A 121 -7.86 5.70 12.16
C SER A 121 -7.48 5.90 10.71
N ILE A 122 -7.20 4.79 10.04
CA ILE A 122 -6.72 4.72 8.66
C ILE A 122 -7.72 3.91 7.87
N THR A 123 -8.10 4.40 6.70
CA THR A 123 -8.84 3.64 5.73
C THR A 123 -7.88 3.16 4.65
N VAL A 124 -7.97 1.87 4.30
CA VAL A 124 -7.21 1.24 3.23
C VAL A 124 -8.20 0.69 2.23
N SER A 125 -8.06 1.05 0.96
CA SER A 125 -8.80 0.42 -0.14
C SER A 125 -7.87 -0.49 -0.93
N VAL A 126 -8.43 -1.61 -1.40
CA VAL A 126 -7.73 -2.61 -2.21
C VAL A 126 -8.57 -2.93 -3.42
N ALA A 127 -7.96 -2.98 -4.60
CA ALA A 127 -8.56 -3.47 -5.82
C ALA A 127 -7.76 -4.66 -6.35
N TRP A 128 -8.44 -5.75 -6.66
CA TRP A 128 -7.89 -6.95 -7.29
C TRP A 128 -8.41 -7.01 -8.72
N VAL A 129 -7.54 -6.79 -9.69
CA VAL A 129 -7.86 -6.83 -11.11
C VAL A 129 -7.30 -8.09 -11.72
N LYS A 130 -8.17 -8.99 -12.19
CA LYS A 130 -7.73 -10.19 -12.89
C LYS A 130 -7.81 -9.99 -14.40
N MET A 131 -6.67 -10.00 -15.07
CA MET A 131 -6.60 -9.90 -16.53
C MET A 131 -6.73 -11.27 -17.20
N PRO A 132 -7.18 -11.32 -18.48
CA PRO A 132 -7.18 -12.56 -19.25
C PRO A 132 -5.78 -13.18 -19.39
N LYS A 133 -4.75 -12.34 -19.52
CA LYS A 133 -3.35 -12.75 -19.74
C LYS A 133 -2.38 -12.04 -18.79
N ALA A 134 -1.26 -12.70 -18.50
CA ALA A 134 -0.23 -12.18 -17.59
C ALA A 134 0.51 -10.96 -18.17
N ASN A 135 0.71 -10.90 -19.49
CA ASN A 135 1.32 -9.73 -20.13
C ASN A 135 0.43 -8.48 -19.99
N GLU A 136 -0.89 -8.64 -20.16
CA GLU A 136 -1.87 -7.56 -19.97
C GLU A 136 -1.93 -7.10 -18.50
N ALA A 137 -1.81 -8.02 -17.54
CA ALA A 137 -1.65 -7.67 -16.12
C ALA A 137 -0.35 -6.88 -15.86
N GLY A 138 0.76 -7.27 -16.49
CA GLY A 138 2.01 -6.52 -16.41
C GLY A 138 1.93 -5.13 -17.05
N GLU A 139 1.22 -4.99 -18.17
CA GLU A 139 0.93 -3.69 -18.80
C GLU A 139 0.07 -2.81 -17.90
N LEU A 140 -0.99 -3.37 -17.31
CA LEU A 140 -1.81 -2.68 -16.34
C LEU A 140 -0.99 -2.19 -15.14
N LYS A 141 -0.16 -3.05 -14.53
CA LYS A 141 0.72 -2.65 -13.41
C LYS A 141 1.60 -1.46 -13.79
N ARG A 142 2.25 -1.51 -14.95
CA ARG A 142 3.09 -0.40 -15.43
C ARG A 142 2.31 0.89 -15.63
N LEU A 143 1.04 0.81 -16.04
CA LEU A 143 0.18 1.98 -16.14
C LEU A 143 -0.13 2.53 -14.75
N VAL A 144 -0.70 1.74 -13.83
CA VAL A 144 -1.12 2.22 -12.50
C VAL A 144 0.04 2.71 -11.62
N ASP A 145 1.25 2.21 -11.87
CA ASP A 145 2.45 2.65 -11.15
C ASP A 145 3.09 3.91 -11.73
N LYS A 146 2.66 4.33 -12.92
CA LYS A 146 3.13 5.54 -13.58
C LYS A 146 2.20 6.71 -13.22
N ASP A 147 2.81 7.83 -12.85
CA ASP A 147 2.07 9.05 -12.53
C ASP A 147 1.22 9.53 -13.73
N ASP A 148 0.08 10.14 -13.42
CA ASP A 148 -0.84 10.78 -14.38
C ASP A 148 -1.49 9.85 -15.42
N THR A 149 -1.37 8.53 -15.29
CA THR A 149 -2.08 7.56 -16.14
C THR A 149 -3.45 7.16 -15.59
N GLY A 150 -3.82 7.61 -14.39
CA GLY A 150 -5.03 7.22 -13.70
C GLY A 150 -4.95 5.85 -13.02
N ASN A 151 -6.08 5.39 -12.46
CA ASN A 151 -6.12 4.17 -11.64
C ASN A 151 -7.50 3.48 -11.72
N VAL A 152 -7.63 2.34 -11.04
CA VAL A 152 -8.92 1.74 -10.68
C VAL A 152 -9.56 2.58 -9.57
N ALA A 153 -10.83 2.93 -9.73
CA ALA A 153 -11.58 3.70 -8.75
C ALA A 153 -11.76 2.89 -7.45
N LEU A 154 -11.28 3.45 -6.36
CA LEU A 154 -11.30 2.81 -5.05
C LEU A 154 -12.70 2.84 -4.43
N LEU A 155 -13.01 1.86 -3.59
CA LEU A 155 -14.35 1.71 -3.05
C LEU A 155 -14.61 2.79 -2.00
N GLY A 156 -15.68 3.57 -2.17
CA GLY A 156 -16.08 4.61 -1.20
C GLY A 156 -15.55 6.01 -1.50
N GLU A 157 -14.91 6.22 -2.65
CA GLU A 157 -14.70 7.54 -3.25
C GLU A 157 -15.85 7.90 -4.17
N VAL A 158 -16.41 9.11 -3.99
CA VAL A 158 -17.39 9.69 -4.90
C VAL A 158 -16.67 10.42 -6.03
N GLN A 159 -15.57 11.12 -5.71
CA GLN A 159 -14.66 11.75 -6.66
C GLN A 159 -13.24 11.23 -6.42
N HIS A 160 -12.52 10.94 -7.50
CA HIS A 160 -11.12 10.54 -7.41
C HIS A 160 -10.27 11.66 -6.80
N GLY A 161 -9.37 11.31 -5.89
CA GLY A 161 -8.46 12.26 -5.26
C GLY A 161 -9.05 12.99 -4.04
N GLU A 162 -10.31 12.74 -3.70
CA GLU A 162 -10.96 13.33 -2.53
C GLU A 162 -10.41 12.74 -1.23
N ARG A 163 -10.22 11.41 -1.20
CA ARG A 163 -9.71 10.70 -0.01
C ARG A 163 -8.37 10.04 -0.29
N PHE A 164 -8.26 9.36 -1.42
CA PHE A 164 -7.07 8.65 -1.84
C PHE A 164 -6.36 9.49 -2.89
N THR A 165 -5.26 10.10 -2.46
CA THR A 165 -4.51 11.09 -3.24
C THR A 165 -3.54 10.44 -4.22
N GLY A 166 -3.36 9.12 -4.19
CA GLY A 166 -2.26 8.43 -4.84
C GLY A 166 -0.94 8.50 -4.07
N GLU A 167 -0.89 9.15 -2.90
CA GLU A 167 0.35 9.29 -2.14
C GLU A 167 0.72 7.98 -1.43
N ASP A 168 -0.11 7.51 -0.51
CA ASP A 168 0.14 6.26 0.21
C ASP A 168 -0.42 5.08 -0.58
N TYR A 169 0.37 4.61 -1.53
CA TYR A 169 0.02 3.60 -2.55
C TYR A 169 1.04 2.46 -2.59
N ASP A 170 0.57 1.24 -2.86
CA ASP A 170 1.43 0.13 -3.28
C ASP A 170 0.67 -0.76 -4.29
N SER A 171 1.41 -1.51 -5.11
CA SER A 171 0.83 -2.48 -6.03
C SER A 171 1.66 -3.75 -6.21
N ARG A 172 0.97 -4.88 -6.34
CA ARG A 172 1.56 -6.21 -6.53
C ARG A 172 1.06 -6.84 -7.82
N LEU A 173 1.96 -7.47 -8.57
CA LEU A 173 1.62 -8.32 -9.70
C LEU A 173 1.84 -9.79 -9.31
N ASP A 174 0.87 -10.64 -9.60
CA ASP A 174 0.90 -12.08 -9.37
C ASP A 174 0.26 -12.81 -10.54
N GLY A 175 1.08 -13.16 -11.53
CA GLY A 175 0.64 -13.77 -12.78
C GLY A 175 -0.35 -12.89 -13.55
N LYS A 176 -1.64 -13.22 -13.46
CA LYS A 176 -2.74 -12.50 -14.12
C LYS A 176 -3.43 -11.46 -13.21
N LEU A 177 -3.05 -11.42 -11.95
CA LEU A 177 -3.68 -10.58 -10.94
C LEU A 177 -2.81 -9.35 -10.66
N VAL A 178 -3.42 -8.16 -10.73
CA VAL A 178 -2.84 -6.93 -10.20
C VAL A 178 -3.61 -6.57 -8.94
N VAL A 179 -2.89 -6.37 -7.84
CA VAL A 179 -3.44 -5.85 -6.59
C VAL A 179 -2.96 -4.42 -6.42
N ILE A 180 -3.88 -3.52 -6.16
CA ILE A 180 -3.63 -2.09 -5.99
C ILE A 180 -4.19 -1.71 -4.63
N ALA A 181 -3.39 -1.07 -3.79
CA ALA A 181 -3.86 -0.58 -2.51
C ALA A 181 -3.49 0.88 -2.31
N GLU A 182 -4.41 1.64 -1.73
CA GLU A 182 -4.14 2.98 -1.22
C GLU A 182 -4.66 3.11 0.20
N SER A 183 -3.98 3.94 0.99
CA SER A 183 -4.41 4.28 2.34
C SER A 183 -4.63 5.78 2.49
N ALA A 184 -5.49 6.12 3.43
CA ALA A 184 -5.81 7.51 3.73
C ALA A 184 -6.15 7.64 5.21
N ARG A 185 -5.81 8.80 5.77
CA ARG A 185 -6.23 9.17 7.12
C ARG A 185 -7.75 9.35 7.20
N VAL A 186 -8.35 8.88 8.29
CA VAL A 186 -9.74 9.18 8.66
C VAL A 186 -9.76 10.15 9.84
N THR A 187 -9.01 9.82 10.90
CA THR A 187 -8.85 10.66 12.10
C THR A 187 -7.43 10.57 12.62
N GLY A 188 -7.05 11.53 13.47
CA GLY A 188 -5.69 11.62 14.01
C GLY A 188 -4.69 12.16 12.98
N ARG A 189 -3.41 11.85 13.22
CA ARG A 189 -2.26 12.24 12.39
C ARG A 189 -1.32 11.05 12.25
N PRO A 190 -1.73 9.99 11.53
CA PRO A 190 -0.85 8.85 11.30
C PRO A 190 0.42 9.32 10.56
N SER A 191 1.55 8.70 10.88
CA SER A 191 2.78 8.98 10.15
C SER A 191 2.72 8.42 8.72
N GLU A 192 3.48 9.00 7.81
CA GLU A 192 3.63 8.47 6.43
C GLU A 192 4.05 7.00 6.44
N ALA A 193 4.99 6.61 7.31
CA ALA A 193 5.42 5.22 7.46
C ALA A 193 4.28 4.28 7.93
N THR A 194 3.31 4.81 8.69
CA THR A 194 2.12 4.06 9.11
C THR A 194 1.20 3.80 7.91
N LEU A 195 0.95 4.84 7.10
CA LEU A 195 0.12 4.75 5.90
C LEU A 195 0.78 3.82 4.84
N GLU A 196 2.07 3.98 4.59
CA GLU A 196 2.88 3.10 3.75
C GLU A 196 2.83 1.64 4.22
N THR A 197 3.00 1.39 5.52
CA THR A 197 2.91 0.03 6.08
C THR A 197 1.53 -0.58 5.87
N ALA A 198 0.46 0.23 5.88
CA ALA A 198 -0.89 -0.24 5.66
C ALA A 198 -1.08 -0.80 4.24
N VAL A 199 -0.63 -0.05 3.21
CA VAL A 199 -0.74 -0.49 1.81
C VAL A 199 0.17 -1.67 1.49
N GLU A 200 1.39 -1.68 2.05
CA GLU A 200 2.34 -2.78 1.86
C GLU A 200 1.85 -4.13 2.40
N VAL A 201 1.03 -4.11 3.45
CA VAL A 201 0.37 -5.32 3.97
C VAL A 201 -0.87 -5.64 3.15
N ALA A 202 -1.62 -4.61 2.72
CA ALA A 202 -2.88 -4.80 2.03
C ALA A 202 -2.72 -5.42 0.63
N VAL A 203 -1.65 -5.07 -0.11
CA VAL A 203 -1.37 -5.67 -1.44
C VAL A 203 -1.09 -7.17 -1.38
N GLU A 204 -0.77 -7.70 -0.20
CA GLU A 204 -0.51 -9.12 0.03
C GLU A 204 -1.80 -9.93 0.26
N PHE A 205 -2.95 -9.27 0.45
CA PHE A 205 -4.20 -10.00 0.60
C PHE A 205 -4.59 -10.72 -0.69
N PRO A 206 -5.09 -11.97 -0.61
CA PRO A 206 -5.69 -12.63 -1.76
C PRO A 206 -6.99 -11.93 -2.16
N ALA A 207 -7.40 -12.12 -3.42
CA ALA A 207 -8.73 -11.71 -3.87
C ALA A 207 -9.82 -12.35 -2.99
N SER A 208 -10.93 -11.64 -2.80
CA SER A 208 -11.98 -11.96 -1.84
C SER A 208 -13.00 -12.96 -2.38
#